data_AF-A0AAV1CGR4-F1
#
_entry.id   AF-A0AAV1CGR4-F1
#
_cell.length_a   1.000
_cell.length_b   1.000
_cell.length_c   1.000
_cell.angle_alpha   90.00
_cell.angle_beta   90.00
_cell.angle_gamma   90.00
#
_symmetry.space_group_name_H-M   'P 1'
#
loop_
_entity.id
_entity.type
_entity.pdbx_description
1 polymer ?
#
loop_
_entity_poly.entity_id
_entity_poly.type
_entity_poly.pdbx_seq_one_letter_code
_entity_poly.pdbx_strand_id
1 'polypeptide(L)'
;MLKHFSFVWRNVAYRTSQSGKLYTWYNNRVGEERVYAKLDRALVNGEWVDTFPDSLVSVQMEGISDHTPLVVQIENKIQKKATPFKFFNMWSLKDQFRVIVQRSWDQPVEGTRMFQICEKLKRLKYPLKQLNSEVFTNIVERAPKDEINLKLLQEQVSGDPNNVQIPLQERERLINNI
;
A
#
# COMPACT_ATOMS: atom_id res chain seq x y z
N MET A 1 4.95 -20.61 11.70
CA MET A 1 5.25 -21.59 10.63
C MET A 1 5.90 -20.84 9.48
N LEU A 2 7.22 -20.69 9.54
CA LEU A 2 8.03 -19.99 8.53
C LEU A 2 8.30 -20.96 7.38
N LYS A 3 7.73 -20.70 6.21
CA LYS A 3 8.08 -21.46 5.01
C LYS A 3 9.39 -20.92 4.45
N HIS A 4 10.42 -21.75 4.55
CA HIS A 4 11.67 -21.67 3.84
C HIS A 4 11.39 -21.51 2.33
N PHE A 5 11.85 -20.42 1.72
CA PHE A 5 11.89 -20.28 0.26
C PHE A 5 13.32 -20.57 -0.21
N SER A 6 13.61 -21.83 -0.52
CA SER A 6 14.73 -22.17 -1.39
C SER A 6 14.32 -21.87 -2.83
N PHE A 7 14.78 -20.75 -3.40
CA PHE A 7 14.52 -20.43 -4.81
C PHE A 7 15.71 -20.91 -5.65
N VAL A 8 15.48 -21.97 -6.43
CA VAL A 8 16.46 -22.53 -7.36
C VAL A 8 16.52 -21.65 -8.62
N TRP A 9 17.68 -21.04 -8.87
CA TRP A 9 17.99 -20.34 -10.11
C TRP A 9 18.16 -21.35 -11.26
N ARG A 10 17.07 -21.73 -11.94
CA ARG A 10 17.14 -22.54 -13.18
C ARG A 10 16.58 -21.88 -14.43
N ASN A 11 16.13 -20.63 -14.36
CA ASN A 11 15.60 -19.92 -15.51
C ASN A 11 16.40 -18.64 -15.75
N VAL A 12 16.77 -18.40 -17.00
CA VAL A 12 17.37 -17.14 -17.46
C VAL A 12 16.41 -16.01 -17.08
N ALA A 13 16.85 -15.11 -16.21
CA ALA A 13 16.07 -13.98 -15.74
C ALA A 13 16.48 -12.74 -16.55
N TYR A 14 15.49 -12.08 -17.14
CA TYR A 14 15.69 -10.86 -17.91
C TYR A 14 15.43 -9.64 -17.03
N ARG A 15 16.16 -8.56 -17.28
CA ARG A 15 15.84 -7.26 -16.70
C ARG A 15 14.74 -6.63 -17.55
N THR A 16 13.62 -6.32 -16.92
CA THR A 16 12.50 -5.64 -17.58
C THR A 16 12.77 -4.13 -17.73
N SER A 17 12.05 -3.50 -18.67
CA SER A 17 12.14 -2.06 -18.95
C SER A 17 11.71 -1.26 -17.72
N GLN A 18 12.49 -0.23 -17.38
CA GLN A 18 12.29 0.58 -16.20
C GLN A 18 12.05 2.04 -16.57
N SER A 19 10.98 2.63 -16.04
CA SER A 19 10.66 4.05 -16.12
C SER A 19 10.70 4.71 -14.72
N GLY A 20 10.66 6.04 -14.67
CA GLY A 20 10.71 6.80 -13.41
C GLY A 20 12.14 7.10 -12.94
N LYS A 21 12.34 7.12 -11.61
CA LYS A 21 13.65 7.47 -11.01
C LYS A 21 14.72 6.42 -11.30
N LEU A 22 15.99 6.85 -11.30
CA LEU A 22 17.13 5.99 -11.61
C LEU A 22 17.56 5.10 -10.44
N TYR A 23 17.40 5.61 -9.21
CA TYR A 23 17.89 5.02 -7.97
C TYR A 23 16.76 4.46 -7.12
N THR A 24 17.06 3.40 -6.37
CA THR A 24 16.11 2.69 -5.51
C THR A 24 16.47 2.76 -4.04
N TRP A 25 17.60 3.38 -3.72
CA TRP A 25 18.06 3.60 -2.36
C TRP A 25 18.77 4.93 -2.22
N TYR A 26 18.72 5.51 -1.03
CA TYR A 26 19.47 6.70 -0.66
C TYR A 26 19.81 6.71 0.84
N ASN A 27 20.91 7.38 1.20
CA ASN A 27 21.46 7.35 2.57
C ASN A 27 20.72 8.20 3.60
N ASN A 28 19.53 8.70 3.28
CA ASN A 28 18.76 9.63 4.10
C ASN A 28 19.49 10.94 4.49
N ARG A 29 20.52 11.36 3.76
CA ARG A 29 21.15 12.69 3.95
C ARG A 29 20.62 13.70 2.94
N VAL A 30 20.97 14.97 3.14
CA VAL A 30 20.52 16.11 2.33
C VAL A 30 21.71 16.91 1.82
N GLY A 31 21.53 17.69 0.74
CA GLY A 31 22.59 18.49 0.13
C GLY A 31 23.75 17.64 -0.40
N GLU A 32 24.97 18.14 -0.27
CA GLU A 32 26.19 17.50 -0.80
C GLU A 32 26.50 16.13 -0.17
N GLU A 33 25.94 15.83 1.01
CA GLU A 33 26.11 14.52 1.66
C GLU A 33 25.13 13.45 1.16
N ARG A 34 24.16 13.81 0.30
CA ARG A 34 23.16 12.88 -0.21
C ARG A 34 23.77 11.94 -1.23
N VAL A 35 23.64 10.64 -0.96
CA VAL A 35 24.16 9.57 -1.83
C VAL A 35 23.02 8.68 -2.27
N TYR A 36 23.03 8.33 -3.56
CA TYR A 36 22.04 7.47 -4.20
C TYR A 36 22.66 6.17 -4.69
N ALA A 37 21.90 5.08 -4.58
CA ALA A 37 22.30 3.77 -5.12
C ALA A 37 21.11 3.07 -5.79
N LYS A 38 21.43 2.16 -6.73
CA LYS A 38 20.45 1.28 -7.36
C LYS A 38 20.62 -0.14 -6.84
N LEU A 39 19.90 -0.47 -5.76
CA LEU A 39 20.01 -1.74 -5.05
C LEU A 39 18.91 -2.73 -5.48
N ASP A 40 17.68 -2.25 -5.61
CA ASP A 40 16.54 -3.08 -6.02
C ASP A 40 16.43 -3.30 -7.54
N ARG A 41 16.00 -4.51 -7.94
CA ARG A 41 15.79 -4.89 -9.35
C ARG A 41 14.55 -5.77 -9.49
N ALA A 42 13.77 -5.54 -10.55
CA ALA A 42 12.72 -6.45 -10.98
C ALA A 42 13.28 -7.39 -12.06
N LEU A 43 13.08 -8.68 -11.88
CA LEU A 43 13.54 -9.73 -12.77
C LEU A 43 12.34 -10.56 -13.23
N VAL A 44 12.28 -10.87 -14.52
CA VAL A 44 11.19 -11.63 -15.14
C VAL A 44 11.73 -12.84 -15.89
N ASN A 45 10.93 -13.91 -15.98
CA ASN A 45 11.25 -15.08 -16.79
C ASN A 45 10.55 -15.00 -18.16
N GLY A 46 10.86 -15.94 -19.07
CA GLY A 46 10.26 -15.96 -20.41
C GLY A 46 8.73 -16.06 -20.38
N GLU A 47 8.19 -16.93 -19.53
CA GLU A 47 6.73 -17.08 -19.35
C GLU A 47 6.03 -15.76 -18.97
N TRP A 48 6.67 -14.93 -18.14
CA TRP A 48 6.15 -13.60 -17.81
C TRP A 48 6.14 -12.68 -19.02
N VAL A 49 7.21 -12.66 -19.82
CA VAL A 49 7.29 -11.85 -21.05
C VAL A 49 6.21 -12.26 -22.03
N ASP A 50 5.95 -13.56 -22.18
CA ASP A 50 4.91 -14.08 -23.05
C ASP A 50 3.50 -13.73 -22.54
N THR A 51 3.30 -13.75 -21.22
CA THR A 51 1.99 -13.51 -20.59
C THR A 51 1.66 -12.03 -20.43
N PHE A 52 2.67 -11.20 -20.19
CA PHE A 52 2.56 -9.77 -19.89
C PHE A 52 3.58 -8.97 -20.72
N PRO A 53 3.45 -8.97 -22.05
CA PRO A 53 4.41 -8.32 -22.94
C PRO A 53 4.52 -6.82 -22.68
N ASP A 54 3.41 -6.18 -22.30
CA ASP A 54 3.33 -4.74 -22.01
C ASP A 54 3.60 -4.41 -20.53
N SER A 55 4.14 -5.35 -19.75
CA SER A 55 4.47 -5.06 -18.35
C SER A 55 5.62 -4.05 -18.23
N LEU A 56 5.42 -3.03 -17.39
CA LEU A 56 6.37 -1.96 -17.17
C LEU A 56 6.76 -1.90 -15.70
N VAL A 57 8.04 -1.64 -15.41
CA VAL A 57 8.48 -1.37 -14.03
C VAL A 57 8.72 0.12 -13.86
N SER A 58 8.04 0.72 -12.90
CA SER A 58 8.24 2.11 -12.52
C SER A 58 8.92 2.19 -11.17
N VAL A 59 9.99 2.99 -11.07
CA VAL A 59 10.54 3.38 -9.77
C VAL A 59 9.74 4.57 -9.27
N GLN A 60 9.19 4.42 -8.08
CA GLN A 60 8.41 5.47 -7.45
C GLN A 60 9.31 6.61 -6.95
N MET A 61 8.72 7.59 -6.29
CA MET A 61 9.48 8.64 -5.62
C MET A 61 9.89 8.19 -4.22
N GLU A 62 10.94 8.84 -3.71
CA GLU A 62 11.48 8.59 -2.37
C GLU A 62 10.39 8.81 -1.32
N GLY A 63 10.37 8.00 -0.26
CA GLY A 63 9.36 8.09 0.80
C GLY A 63 10.03 8.25 2.17
N ILE A 64 9.35 7.81 3.24
CA ILE A 64 9.98 7.75 4.58
C ILE A 64 11.05 6.66 4.72
N SER A 65 11.08 5.73 3.77
CA SER A 65 12.04 4.62 3.71
C SER A 65 13.30 5.06 2.96
N ASP A 66 14.45 4.54 3.37
CA ASP A 66 15.72 4.66 2.63
C ASP A 66 15.70 3.88 1.30
N HIS A 67 14.73 2.98 1.12
CA HIS A 67 14.40 2.34 -0.14
C HIS A 67 13.17 2.96 -0.83
N THR A 68 13.24 3.03 -2.15
CA THR A 68 12.17 3.48 -3.04
C THR A 68 11.50 2.28 -3.74
N PRO A 69 10.17 2.13 -3.68
CA PRO A 69 9.47 0.99 -4.26
C PRO A 69 9.64 0.86 -5.77
N LEU A 70 9.78 -0.39 -6.24
CA LEU A 70 9.57 -0.78 -7.63
C LEU A 70 8.13 -1.26 -7.82
N VAL A 71 7.39 -0.62 -8.73
CA VAL A 71 6.00 -0.98 -9.04
C VAL A 71 5.94 -1.58 -10.44
N VAL A 72 5.57 -2.87 -10.50
CA VAL A 72 5.29 -3.57 -11.76
C VAL A 72 3.85 -3.28 -12.17
N GLN A 73 3.69 -2.59 -13.29
CA GLN A 73 2.42 -2.34 -13.95
C GLN A 73 2.17 -3.41 -14.99
N ILE A 74 0.97 -3.96 -14.98
CA ILE A 74 0.54 -5.01 -15.91
C ILE A 74 -0.82 -4.55 -16.44
N GLU A 75 -0.97 -4.42 -17.76
CA GLU A 75 -2.20 -3.90 -18.39
C GLU A 75 -3.37 -4.90 -18.43
N ASN A 76 -3.33 -5.95 -17.61
CA ASN A 76 -4.47 -6.85 -17.51
C ASN A 76 -5.46 -6.35 -16.46
N LYS A 77 -6.73 -6.26 -16.88
CA LYS A 77 -7.89 -6.23 -15.99
C LYS A 77 -7.89 -7.51 -15.16
N ILE A 78 -7.04 -7.58 -14.12
CA ILE A 78 -7.18 -8.57 -13.07
C ILE A 78 -8.62 -8.41 -12.61
N GLN A 79 -9.47 -9.37 -12.94
CA GLN A 79 -10.86 -9.36 -12.49
C GLN A 79 -10.79 -9.11 -10.99
N LYS A 80 -11.35 -7.98 -10.54
CA LYS A 80 -11.34 -7.61 -9.12
C LYS A 80 -12.07 -8.73 -8.40
N LYS A 81 -11.33 -9.71 -7.88
CA LYS A 81 -11.88 -10.77 -7.05
C LYS A 81 -12.50 -10.08 -5.85
N ALA A 82 -13.69 -10.55 -5.44
CA ALA A 82 -14.34 -10.04 -4.25
C ALA A 82 -13.33 -10.09 -3.08
N THR A 83 -12.99 -8.93 -2.54
CA THR A 83 -12.05 -8.86 -1.43
C THR A 83 -12.71 -9.49 -0.20
N PRO A 84 -12.01 -10.42 0.49
CA PRO A 84 -12.54 -10.96 1.74
C PRO A 84 -12.74 -9.81 2.73
N PHE A 85 -13.76 -9.95 3.58
CA PHE A 85 -13.96 -8.98 4.65
C PHE A 85 -12.77 -9.03 5.61
N LYS A 86 -12.21 -7.86 5.91
CA LYS A 86 -11.18 -7.69 6.92
C LYS A 86 -11.74 -6.82 8.04
N PHE A 87 -11.54 -7.26 9.27
CA PHE A 87 -11.76 -6.43 10.44
C PHE A 87 -10.57 -5.48 10.60
N PHE A 88 -10.85 -4.20 10.83
CA PHE A 88 -9.82 -3.21 11.13
C PHE A 88 -9.89 -2.85 12.61
N ASN A 89 -8.76 -2.97 13.31
CA ASN A 89 -8.68 -2.69 14.75
C ASN A 89 -9.14 -1.27 15.10
N MET A 90 -8.94 -0.29 14.21
CA MET A 90 -9.41 1.09 14.39
C MET A 90 -10.93 1.20 14.62
N TRP A 91 -11.73 0.22 14.16
CA TRP A 91 -13.16 0.24 14.40
C TRP A 91 -13.50 0.09 15.87
N SER A 92 -12.74 -0.72 16.64
CA SER A 92 -13.03 -0.92 18.06
C SER A 92 -12.77 0.32 18.91
N LEU A 93 -12.06 1.32 18.37
CA LEU A 93 -11.79 2.60 19.02
C LEU A 93 -12.94 3.60 18.87
N LYS A 94 -13.97 3.29 18.09
CA LYS A 94 -15.13 4.19 17.88
C LYS A 94 -16.27 3.83 18.81
N ASP A 95 -16.89 4.84 19.41
CA ASP A 95 -18.02 4.66 20.35
C ASP A 95 -19.17 3.85 19.74
N GLN A 96 -19.41 4.05 18.44
CA GLN A 96 -20.47 3.38 17.68
C GLN A 96 -20.23 1.85 17.53
N PHE A 97 -18.98 1.39 17.63
CA PHE A 97 -18.64 -0.02 17.43
C PHE A 97 -19.35 -0.94 18.41
N ARG A 98 -19.32 -0.60 19.70
CA ARG A 98 -19.95 -1.42 20.75
C ARG A 98 -21.45 -1.53 20.53
N VAL A 99 -22.09 -0.42 20.14
CA VAL A 99 -23.53 -0.37 19.85
C VAL A 99 -23.88 -1.24 18.63
N ILE A 100 -23.07 -1.18 17.57
CA ILE A 100 -23.25 -1.99 16.35
C ILE A 100 -23.12 -3.48 16.64
N VAL A 101 -22.10 -3.86 17.41
CA VAL A 101 -21.88 -5.25 17.82
C VAL A 101 -23.07 -5.74 18.64
N GLN A 102 -23.45 -5.01 19.68
CA GLN A 102 -24.57 -5.38 20.56
C GLN A 102 -25.87 -5.55 19.78
N ARG A 103 -26.24 -4.56 18.94
CA ARG A 103 -27.44 -4.65 18.10
C ARG A 103 -27.42 -5.87 17.17
N SER A 104 -26.26 -6.25 16.64
CA SER A 104 -26.15 -7.46 15.80
C SER A 104 -26.26 -8.74 16.62
N TRP A 105 -25.72 -8.72 17.85
CA TRP A 105 -25.64 -9.87 18.74
C TRP A 105 -26.95 -10.17 19.46
N ASP A 106 -27.77 -9.17 19.76
CA ASP A 106 -29.04 -9.34 20.49
C ASP A 106 -30.16 -9.89 19.59
N GLN A 107 -29.98 -9.85 18.27
CA GLN A 107 -30.96 -10.34 17.32
C GLN A 107 -30.99 -11.88 17.30
N PRO A 108 -32.18 -12.51 17.43
CA PRO A 108 -32.30 -13.96 17.48
C PRO A 108 -31.84 -14.62 16.18
N VAL A 109 -31.31 -15.83 16.31
CA VAL A 109 -30.95 -16.72 15.19
C VAL A 109 -31.31 -18.14 15.62
N GLU A 110 -32.07 -18.84 14.80
CA GLU A 110 -32.42 -20.24 15.05
C GLU A 110 -31.36 -21.18 14.48
N GLY A 111 -31.26 -22.39 15.03
CA GLY A 111 -30.30 -23.42 14.61
C GLY A 111 -29.26 -23.74 15.68
N THR A 112 -28.21 -24.48 15.28
CA THR A 112 -27.16 -24.92 16.21
C THR A 112 -26.34 -23.73 16.71
N ARG A 113 -25.69 -23.86 17.87
CA ARG A 113 -24.87 -22.78 18.46
C ARG A 113 -23.82 -22.24 17.49
N MET A 114 -23.17 -23.12 16.72
CA MET A 114 -22.18 -22.72 15.74
C MET A 114 -22.81 -21.92 14.59
N PHE A 115 -23.97 -22.36 14.10
CA PHE A 115 -24.72 -21.65 13.06
C PHE A 115 -25.12 -20.24 13.54
N GLN A 116 -25.61 -20.12 14.77
CA GLN A 116 -25.99 -18.84 15.37
C GLN A 116 -24.81 -17.84 15.40
N ILE A 117 -23.61 -18.30 15.80
CA ILE A 117 -22.41 -17.47 15.82
C ILE A 117 -22.04 -17.02 14.40
N CYS A 118 -22.01 -17.96 13.45
CA CYS A 118 -21.67 -17.66 12.06
C CYS A 118 -22.63 -16.63 11.44
N GLU A 119 -23.94 -16.76 11.68
CA GLU A 119 -24.94 -15.81 11.17
C GLU A 119 -24.82 -14.44 11.83
N LYS A 120 -24.58 -14.37 13.15
CA LYS A 120 -24.34 -13.08 13.83
C LYS A 120 -23.09 -12.37 13.29
N LEU A 121 -22.00 -13.10 13.03
CA LEU A 121 -20.78 -12.56 12.41
C LEU A 121 -21.00 -12.12 10.96
N LYS A 122 -21.74 -12.90 10.16
CA LYS A 122 -22.12 -12.52 8.79
C LYS A 122 -22.97 -11.24 8.78
N ARG A 123 -23.91 -11.12 9.70
CA ARG A 123 -24.76 -9.92 9.86
C ARG A 123 -23.93 -8.71 10.23
N LEU A 124 -22.99 -8.87 11.17
CA LEU A 124 -22.11 -7.79 11.66
C LEU A 124 -21.24 -7.18 10.56
N LYS A 125 -20.93 -7.94 9.50
CA LYS A 125 -20.12 -7.48 8.36
C LYS A 125 -20.65 -6.20 7.72
N TYR A 126 -21.96 -6.07 7.51
CA TYR A 126 -22.52 -4.94 6.77
C TYR A 126 -22.50 -3.63 7.57
N PRO A 127 -22.99 -3.59 8.82
CA PRO A 127 -22.86 -2.40 9.68
C PRO A 127 -21.42 -1.93 9.89
N LEU A 128 -20.46 -2.85 10.02
CA LEU A 128 -19.05 -2.47 10.15
C LEU A 128 -18.47 -1.88 8.85
N LYS A 129 -18.90 -2.36 7.68
CA LYS A 129 -18.56 -1.72 6.40
C LYS A 129 -19.16 -0.32 6.28
N GLN A 130 -20.38 -0.13 6.75
CA GLN A 130 -21.04 1.16 6.77
C GLN A 130 -20.33 2.13 7.72
N LEU A 131 -19.99 1.70 8.94
CA LEU A 131 -19.15 2.46 9.87
C LEU A 131 -17.83 2.88 9.22
N ASN A 132 -17.23 1.98 8.44
CA ASN A 132 -16.00 2.30 7.72
C ASN A 132 -16.20 3.44 6.71
N SER A 133 -17.28 3.38 5.93
CA SER A 133 -17.62 4.41 4.96
C SER A 133 -18.01 5.72 5.63
N GLU A 134 -18.73 5.73 6.74
CA GLU A 134 -19.18 6.98 7.36
C GLU A 134 -18.04 7.70 8.09
N VAL A 135 -17.21 6.95 8.81
CA VAL A 135 -16.20 7.53 9.71
C VAL A 135 -14.86 7.74 8.99
N PHE A 136 -14.55 6.93 7.97
CA PHE A 136 -13.22 6.91 7.36
C PHE A 136 -13.20 7.21 5.85
N THR A 137 -14.31 7.64 5.24
CA THR A 137 -14.28 8.14 3.84
C THR A 137 -13.36 9.35 3.67
N ASN A 138 -13.28 10.23 4.67
CA ASN A 138 -12.34 11.36 4.63
C ASN A 138 -10.86 10.93 4.59
N ILE A 139 -10.50 9.75 5.10
CA ILE A 139 -9.12 9.23 4.97
C ILE A 139 -8.88 8.82 3.51
N VAL A 140 -9.86 8.18 2.88
CA VAL A 140 -9.80 7.78 1.47
C VAL A 140 -9.78 8.99 0.53
N GLU A 141 -10.39 10.13 0.91
CA GLU A 141 -10.33 11.38 0.15
C GLU A 141 -9.10 12.25 0.42
N ARG A 142 -8.53 12.19 1.63
CA ARG A 142 -7.30 12.92 2.00
C ARG A 142 -6.06 12.26 1.43
N ALA A 143 -5.97 10.93 1.49
CA ALA A 143 -4.80 10.20 0.99
C ALA A 143 -4.41 10.57 -0.47
N PRO A 144 -5.34 10.74 -1.42
CA PRO A 144 -5.03 11.23 -2.76
C PRO A 144 -4.49 12.67 -2.79
N LYS A 145 -5.02 13.58 -1.95
CA LYS A 145 -4.56 14.98 -1.90
C LYS A 145 -3.17 15.08 -1.28
N ASP A 146 -2.93 14.34 -0.22
CA ASP A 146 -1.63 14.27 0.44
C ASP A 146 -0.59 13.63 -0.49
N GLU A 147 -0.98 12.60 -1.25
CA GLU A 147 -0.15 12.00 -2.29
C GLU A 147 0.19 13.00 -3.41
N ILE A 148 -0.78 13.77 -3.92
CA ILE A 148 -0.52 14.80 -4.94
C ILE A 148 0.41 15.89 -4.41
N ASN A 149 0.18 16.39 -3.20
CA ASN A 149 1.02 17.42 -2.60
C ASN A 149 2.45 16.90 -2.37
N LEU A 150 2.59 15.65 -1.92
CA LEU A 150 3.88 15.00 -1.77
C LEU A 150 4.60 14.88 -3.11
N LYS A 151 3.89 14.47 -4.17
CA LYS A 151 4.44 14.37 -5.52
C LYS A 151 4.99 15.70 -6.03
N LEU A 152 4.23 16.79 -5.83
CA LEU A 152 4.65 18.14 -6.26
C LEU A 152 5.89 18.63 -5.51
N LEU A 153 5.98 18.40 -4.19
CA LEU A 153 7.17 18.74 -3.40
C LEU A 153 8.40 17.94 -3.87
N GLN A 154 8.21 16.66 -4.17
CA GLN A 154 9.29 15.77 -4.63
C GLN A 154 9.79 16.13 -6.03
N GLU A 155 8.90 16.62 -6.90
CA GLU A 155 9.27 17.19 -8.20
C GLU A 155 10.12 18.46 -8.03
N GLN A 156 9.79 19.33 -7.08
CA GLN A 156 10.58 20.52 -6.75
C GLN A 156 11.97 20.16 -6.21
N VAL A 157 12.06 19.18 -5.30
CA VAL A 157 13.34 18.65 -4.79
C VAL A 157 14.21 18.09 -5.91
N SER A 158 13.59 17.41 -6.89
CA SER A 158 14.31 16.85 -8.02
C SER A 158 14.81 17.92 -9.00
N GLY A 159 14.14 19.07 -9.07
CA GLY A 159 14.51 20.20 -9.93
C GLY A 159 15.62 21.09 -9.36
N ASP A 160 15.80 21.09 -8.03
CA ASP A 160 16.86 21.84 -7.33
C ASP A 160 17.51 20.98 -6.21
N PRO A 161 18.44 20.09 -6.58
CA PRO A 161 19.04 19.14 -5.64
C PRO A 161 19.95 19.79 -4.57
N ASN A 162 20.33 21.07 -4.74
CA ASN A 162 21.14 21.80 -3.77
C ASN A 162 20.28 22.51 -2.71
N ASN A 163 18.96 22.55 -2.89
CA ASN A 163 18.05 23.15 -1.94
C ASN A 163 17.79 22.22 -0.77
N VAL A 164 18.50 22.45 0.34
CA VAL A 164 18.40 21.64 1.57
C VAL A 164 17.08 21.88 2.33
N GLN A 165 16.40 23.00 2.10
CA GLN A 165 15.21 23.38 2.86
C GLN A 165 13.98 22.55 2.47
N ILE A 166 13.81 22.24 1.19
CA ILE A 166 12.63 21.52 0.69
C ILE A 166 12.60 20.06 1.18
N PRO A 167 13.70 19.26 1.14
CA PRO A 167 13.72 17.90 1.68
C PRO A 167 13.46 17.83 3.20
N LEU A 168 13.88 18.85 3.96
CA LEU A 168 13.63 18.92 5.40
C LEU A 168 12.15 19.18 5.69
N GLN A 169 11.52 20.11 4.96
CA GLN A 169 10.09 20.36 5.06
C GLN A 169 9.24 19.16 4.63
N GLU A 170 9.67 18.43 3.59
CA GLU A 170 9.04 17.19 3.17
C GLU A 170 9.07 16.14 4.29
N ARG A 171 10.23 15.95 4.94
CA ARG A 171 10.38 15.02 6.07
C ARG A 171 9.51 15.37 7.26
N GLU A 172 9.50 16.64 7.66
CA GLU A 172 8.64 17.09 8.77
C GLU A 172 7.16 16.84 8.46
N ARG A 173 6.72 17.09 7.22
CA ARG A 173 5.34 16.80 6.81
C ARG A 173 5.03 15.31 6.80
N LEU A 174 5.96 14.48 6.33
CA LEU A 174 5.80 13.02 6.33
C LEU A 174 5.73 12.43 7.74
N ILE A 175 6.48 12.98 8.70
CA ILE A 175 6.48 12.54 10.10
C ILE A 175 5.22 13.03 10.83
N ASN A 176 4.80 14.28 10.59
CA ASN A 176 3.70 14.91 11.32
C ASN A 176 2.30 14.51 10.81
N ASN A 177 2.19 13.84 9.66
CA ASN A 177 0.92 13.40 9.05
C ASN A 177 0.61 11.89 9.23
N ILE A 178 1.38 11.17 10.06
CA ILE A 178 1.10 9.78 10.49
C ILE A 178 0.40 9.82 11.85
#